data_AF-A0A075G0H7-F1
#
_entry.id   AF-A0A075G0H7-F1
#
_cell.length_a   1.000
_cell.length_b   1.000
_cell.length_c   1.000
_cell.angle_alpha   90.00
_cell.angle_beta   90.00
_cell.angle_gamma   90.00
#
_symmetry.space_group_name_H-M   'P 1'
#
loop_
_entity.id
_entity.type
_entity.pdbx_description
1 polymer ?
#
loop_
_entity_poly.entity_id
_entity_poly.type
_entity_poly.pdbx_seq_one_letter_code
_entity_poly.pdbx_strand_id
1 'polypeptide(L)'
;MRKNNQNKTKNPLWKVVEELGNQVQRISERQNMKRKLANVKYIAVEFAYDHFKNGENEVNNAIEHGYEVMETHKSDSGIVVVLGLYRFGAV
;
A
#
# COMPACT_ATOMS: atom_id res chain seq x y z
N MET A 1 -28.54 -12.03 2.64
CA MET A 1 -27.17 -12.58 2.62
C MET A 1 -26.47 -12.29 3.95
N ARG A 2 -26.29 -13.29 4.84
CA ARG A 2 -25.62 -13.16 6.16
C ARG A 2 -24.82 -14.44 6.50
N LYS A 3 -23.85 -14.83 5.66
CA LYS A 3 -23.08 -16.08 5.85
C LYS A 3 -21.57 -15.92 6.06
N ASN A 4 -21.02 -14.70 6.16
CA ASN A 4 -19.55 -14.52 6.16
C ASN A 4 -18.89 -14.42 7.55
N ASN A 5 -19.62 -14.09 8.63
CA ASN A 5 -19.01 -13.95 9.96
C ASN A 5 -18.96 -15.24 10.80
N GLN A 6 -19.73 -16.28 10.46
CA GLN A 6 -19.73 -17.53 11.22
C GLN A 6 -18.60 -18.49 10.82
N ASN A 7 -18.02 -18.36 9.63
CA ASN A 7 -16.90 -19.18 9.18
C ASN A 7 -15.56 -18.69 9.77
N LYS A 8 -15.47 -17.39 10.07
CA LYS A 8 -14.32 -16.77 10.76
C LYS A 8 -14.27 -17.13 12.25
N THR A 9 -15.26 -17.80 12.83
CA THR A 9 -15.20 -18.23 14.25
C THR A 9 -15.00 -19.74 14.40
N LYS A 10 -15.30 -20.53 13.36
CA LYS A 10 -15.22 -21.99 13.37
C LYS A 10 -13.88 -22.58 12.90
N ASN A 11 -13.07 -21.83 12.16
CA ASN A 11 -11.81 -22.32 11.60
C ASN A 11 -10.60 -22.01 12.52
N PRO A 12 -9.99 -22.96 13.24
CA PRO A 12 -8.89 -22.66 14.18
C PRO A 12 -7.73 -21.82 13.59
N LEU A 13 -7.52 -21.84 12.27
CA LEU A 13 -6.55 -20.98 11.57
C LEU A 13 -6.79 -19.47 11.76
N TRP A 14 -8.03 -18.99 11.91
CA TRP A 14 -8.28 -17.55 12.05
C TRP A 14 -7.68 -16.99 13.35
N LYS A 15 -7.70 -17.78 14.44
CA LYS A 15 -7.09 -17.42 15.72
C LYS A 15 -5.58 -17.30 15.57
N VAL A 16 -4.97 -18.24 14.87
CA VAL A 16 -3.53 -18.23 14.59
C VAL A 16 -3.14 -17.02 13.75
N VAL A 17 -3.91 -16.69 12.71
CA VAL A 17 -3.67 -15.49 11.88
C VAL A 17 -3.82 -14.20 12.69
N GLU A 18 -4.84 -14.12 13.55
CA GLU A 18 -5.05 -12.96 14.43
C GLU A 18 -3.93 -12.82 15.47
N GLU A 19 -3.49 -13.92 16.06
CA GLU A 19 -2.41 -13.95 17.05
C GLU A 19 -1.05 -13.57 16.42
N LEU A 20 -0.77 -14.07 15.21
CA LEU A 20 0.39 -13.65 14.42
C LEU A 20 0.35 -12.15 14.09
N GLY A 21 -0.81 -11.63 13.67
CA GLY A 21 -1.00 -10.21 13.41
C GLY A 21 -0.71 -9.35 14.65
N ASN A 22 -1.24 -9.76 15.81
CA ASN A 22 -1.00 -9.08 17.08
C ASN A 22 0.46 -9.15 17.53
N GLN A 23 1.17 -10.26 17.29
CA GLN A 23 2.59 -10.40 17.60
C GLN A 23 3.45 -9.50 16.73
N VAL A 24 3.20 -9.45 15.42
CA VAL A 24 3.90 -8.55 14.48
C VAL A 24 3.70 -7.09 14.90
N GLN A 25 2.48 -6.71 15.26
CA GLN A 25 2.17 -5.36 15.75
C GLN A 25 2.99 -5.01 17.01
N ARG A 26 3.00 -5.89 18.02
CA ARG A 26 3.78 -5.69 19.25
C ARG A 26 5.28 -5.62 19.00
N ILE A 27 5.81 -6.42 18.07
CA ILE A 27 7.22 -6.38 17.69
C ILE A 27 7.53 -5.04 17.02
N SER A 28 6.68 -4.57 16.11
CA SER A 28 6.81 -3.27 15.44
C SER A 28 6.82 -2.11 16.44
N GLU A 29 5.89 -2.13 17.40
CA GLU A 29 5.78 -1.12 18.46
C GLU A 29 7.00 -1.15 19.41
N ARG A 30 7.43 -2.34 19.86
CA ARG A 30 8.60 -2.50 20.75
C ARG A 30 9.91 -2.08 20.10
N GLN A 31 10.08 -2.39 18.83
CA GLN A 31 11.29 -2.04 18.07
C GLN A 31 11.30 -0.56 17.64
N ASN A 32 10.29 0.23 18.03
CA ASN A 32 10.11 1.62 17.63
C ASN A 32 10.27 1.77 16.11
N MET A 33 9.79 0.75 15.35
CA MET A 33 9.93 0.73 13.90
C MET A 33 9.00 1.76 13.31
N LYS A 34 9.43 3.02 13.33
CA LYS A 34 8.72 4.08 12.64
C LYS A 34 8.72 3.72 11.17
N ARG A 35 7.55 3.83 10.55
CA ARG A 35 7.39 3.69 9.11
C ARG A 35 8.31 4.74 8.46
N LYS A 36 9.43 4.30 7.89
CA LYS A 36 10.45 5.16 7.31
C LYS A 36 10.29 5.17 5.80
N LEU A 37 10.21 6.35 5.22
CA LEU A 37 10.21 6.51 3.78
C LEU A 37 11.55 6.01 3.22
N ALA A 38 11.50 4.96 2.42
CA ALA A 38 12.66 4.28 1.88
C ALA A 38 12.94 4.68 0.43
N ASN A 39 11.89 4.93 -0.36
CA ASN A 39 12.02 5.39 -1.73
C ASN A 39 10.81 6.24 -2.16
N VAL A 40 11.02 7.18 -3.07
CA VAL A 40 9.96 8.02 -3.67
C VAL A 40 9.98 7.86 -5.18
N LYS A 41 8.80 7.75 -5.79
CA LYS A 41 8.59 7.79 -7.24
C LYS A 41 7.62 8.92 -7.59
N TYR A 42 7.89 9.57 -8.73
CA TYR A 42 7.00 10.55 -9.34
C TYR A 42 6.60 9.99 -10.71
N ILE A 43 5.31 9.74 -10.90
CA ILE A 43 4.80 9.16 -12.14
C ILE A 43 3.80 10.14 -12.76
N ALA A 44 4.11 10.63 -13.95
CA ALA A 44 3.20 11.45 -14.72
C ALA A 44 2.23 10.55 -15.48
N VAL A 45 0.94 10.86 -15.36
CA VAL A 45 -0.14 10.25 -16.13
C VAL A 45 -0.76 11.35 -16.98
N GLU A 46 -0.37 11.37 -18.25
CA GLU A 46 -0.85 12.35 -19.22
C GLU A 46 -2.29 12.04 -19.63
N PHE A 47 -3.11 13.08 -19.74
CA PHE A 47 -4.49 12.97 -20.24
C PHE A 47 -4.54 13.01 -21.78
N ALA A 48 -3.61 12.30 -22.42
CA ALA A 48 -3.66 12.02 -23.84
C ALA A 48 -4.33 10.67 -24.06
N TYR A 49 -5.33 10.64 -24.97
CA TYR A 49 -6.16 9.46 -25.24
C TYR A 49 -5.32 8.19 -25.55
N ASP A 50 -4.17 8.37 -26.19
CA ASP A 50 -3.31 7.27 -26.61
C ASP A 50 -2.22 6.90 -25.57
N HIS A 51 -1.99 7.75 -24.56
CA HIS A 51 -0.82 7.61 -23.67
C HIS A 51 -1.17 7.47 -22.18
N PHE A 52 -2.42 7.74 -21.76
CA PHE A 52 -2.80 7.66 -20.35
C PHE A 52 -2.59 6.26 -19.74
N LYS A 53 -2.77 5.20 -20.54
CA LYS A 53 -2.57 3.81 -20.08
C LYS A 53 -1.12 3.52 -19.67
N ASN A 54 -0.14 4.21 -20.23
CA ASN A 54 1.26 4.01 -19.85
C ASN A 54 1.46 4.48 -18.41
N GLY A 55 1.00 5.68 -18.09
CA GLY A 55 1.07 6.22 -16.72
C GLY A 55 0.23 5.40 -15.74
N GLU A 56 -0.97 4.97 -16.12
CA GLU A 56 -1.82 4.09 -15.29
C GLU A 56 -1.11 2.77 -14.97
N ASN A 57 -0.51 2.11 -15.97
CA ASN A 57 0.22 0.87 -15.79
C ASN A 57 1.45 1.05 -14.89
N GLU A 58 2.17 2.16 -15.02
CA GLU A 58 3.32 2.45 -14.16
C GLU A 58 2.92 2.68 -12.71
N VAL A 59 1.81 3.39 -12.46
CA VAL A 59 1.26 3.56 -11.11
C VAL A 59 0.84 2.21 -10.53
N ASN A 60 0.08 1.41 -11.28
CA ASN A 60 -0.38 0.09 -10.83
C ASN A 60 0.80 -0.83 -10.52
N ASN A 61 1.80 -0.88 -11.41
CA ASN A 61 3.01 -1.65 -11.19
C ASN A 61 3.77 -1.19 -9.92
N ALA A 62 3.86 0.12 -9.66
CA ALA A 62 4.48 0.60 -8.43
C ALA A 62 3.72 0.15 -7.17
N ILE A 63 2.39 0.18 -7.21
CA ILE A 63 1.53 -0.29 -6.10
C ILE A 63 1.72 -1.79 -5.87
N GLU A 64 1.80 -2.59 -6.93
CA GLU A 64 2.09 -4.04 -6.84
C GLU A 64 3.45 -4.32 -6.17
N HIS A 65 4.41 -3.40 -6.31
CA HIS A 65 5.72 -3.47 -5.65
C HIS A 65 5.76 -2.85 -4.25
N GLY A 66 4.61 -2.53 -3.66
CA GLY A 66 4.48 -2.06 -2.29
C GLY A 66 4.65 -0.55 -2.11
N TYR A 67 4.61 0.24 -3.18
CA TYR A 67 4.52 1.69 -3.06
C TYR A 67 3.10 2.10 -2.67
N GLU A 68 3.00 3.17 -1.88
CA GLU A 68 1.75 3.78 -1.46
C GLU A 68 1.64 5.21 -2.00
N VAL A 69 0.44 5.63 -2.41
CA VAL A 69 0.21 7.00 -2.88
C VAL A 69 0.36 7.97 -1.70
N MET A 70 1.25 8.96 -1.85
CA MET A 70 1.49 10.02 -0.87
C MET A 70 0.66 11.26 -1.21
N GLU A 71 0.75 11.70 -2.46
CA GLU A 71 0.14 12.93 -2.95
C GLU A 71 -0.12 12.83 -4.46
N THR A 72 -1.06 13.63 -4.94
CA THR A 72 -1.31 13.79 -6.38
C THR A 72 -1.38 15.27 -6.73
N HIS A 73 -0.65 15.69 -7.76
CA HIS A 73 -0.75 17.05 -8.32
C HIS A 73 -1.48 17.00 -9.65
N LYS A 74 -2.49 17.85 -9.82
CA LYS A 74 -3.26 17.95 -11.06
C LYS A 74 -2.77 19.12 -11.91
N SER A 75 -2.78 18.93 -13.22
CA SER A 75 -2.52 19.94 -14.25
C SER A 75 -3.53 19.77 -15.38
N ASP A 76 -3.59 20.75 -16.28
CA ASP A 76 -4.45 20.65 -17.46
C ASP A 76 -4.03 19.50 -18.41
N SER A 77 -2.75 19.12 -18.39
CA SER A 77 -2.17 18.05 -19.22
C SER A 77 -2.24 16.66 -18.60
N GLY A 78 -2.61 16.52 -17.32
CA GLY A 78 -2.52 15.24 -16.62
C GLY A 78 -2.36 15.35 -15.11
N ILE A 79 -1.99 14.24 -14.48
CA ILE A 79 -1.67 14.16 -13.05
C ILE A 79 -0.24 13.69 -12.83
N VAL A 80 0.38 14.15 -11.74
CA VAL A 80 1.59 13.56 -11.20
C VAL A 80 1.22 12.83 -9.91
N VAL A 81 1.45 11.53 -9.87
CA VAL A 81 1.24 10.69 -8.68
C VAL A 81 2.58 10.54 -7.97
N VAL A 82 2.63 10.99 -6.72
CA VAL A 82 3.79 10.83 -5.83
C VAL A 82 3.58 9.58 -4.98
N LEU A 83 4.51 8.64 -5.08
CA LEU A 83 4.45 7.32 -4.47
C LEU A 83 5.62 7.13 -3.51
N GLY A 84 5.34 6.64 -2.31
CA GLY A 84 6.33 6.32 -1.29
C GLY A 84 6.40 4.83 -1.00
N LEU A 85 7.59 4.26 -1.07
CA LEU A 85 7.87 2.93 -0.53
C LEU A 85 8.33 3.11 0.92
N TYR A 86 7.71 2.38 1.83
CA TYR A 86 8.03 2.47 3.25
C TYR A 86 8.62 1.17 3.76
N ARG A 87 9.59 1.29 4.67
CA ARG A 87 10.16 0.15 5.39
C ARG A 87 10.01 0.38 6.89
N PHE A 88 9.77 -0.71 7.60
CA PHE A 88 9.85 -0.72 9.05
C PHE A 88 11.30 -0.92 9.44
N GLY A 89 11.85 -0.01 10.24
CA GLY A 89 13.22 -0.10 10.75
C GLY A 89 13.38 0.73 12.01
N ALA A 90 14.31 0.30 12.88
CA ALA A 90 14.67 1.05 14.08
C ALA A 90 15.27 2.42 13.69
N VAL A 91 14.92 3.44 14.47
CA VAL A 91 15.43 4.82 14.32
C VAL A 91 16.78 4.96 15.00
#